data_AF-A0A377XDG0-F1
#
_entry.id   AF-A0A377XDG0-F1
#
_cell.length_a   1.000
_cell.length_b   1.000
_cell.length_c   1.000
_cell.angle_alpha   90.00
_cell.angle_beta   90.00
_cell.angle_gamma   90.00
#
_symmetry.space_group_name_H-M   'P 1'
#
loop_
_entity.id
_entity.type
_entity.pdbx_description
1 polymer ?
#
loop_
_entity_poly.entity_id
_entity_poly.type
_entity_poly.pdbx_seq_one_letter_code
_entity_poly.pdbx_strand_id
1 'polypeptide(L)'
;MRGVRFNVPRLNKEDNRVYKCTLCVDRVSVGQEPACVKTCPTGAIHFGTKKEMLEVAEERVAKLKKRGYANAGIYNPPGVGGTHVMYVLHHADQPELYHKLPKEPQIDTSISLWKGR
;
A
#
# COMPACT_ATOMS: atom_id res chain seq x y z
N MET A 1 3.83 -12.72 -13.69
CA MET A 1 2.58 -12.06 -14.09
C MET A 1 2.90 -10.64 -14.52
N ARG A 2 2.84 -10.31 -15.82
CA ARG A 2 3.33 -9.02 -16.36
C ARG A 2 2.32 -7.90 -16.07
N GLY A 3 2.80 -6.70 -15.73
CA GLY A 3 1.96 -5.49 -15.55
C GLY A 3 1.53 -5.13 -14.14
N VAL A 4 2.00 -5.85 -13.12
CA VAL A 4 1.73 -5.50 -11.72
C VAL A 4 2.98 -4.99 -11.04
N ARG A 5 2.92 -3.77 -10.53
CA ARG A 5 4.10 -3.01 -10.07
C ARG A 5 4.64 -3.45 -8.73
N PHE A 6 3.77 -4.06 -7.93
CA PHE A 6 4.08 -4.59 -6.61
C PHE A 6 4.15 -6.12 -6.62
N ASN A 7 4.06 -6.76 -7.79
CA ASN A 7 4.08 -8.22 -7.93
C ASN A 7 3.17 -8.94 -6.92
N VAL A 8 1.90 -8.52 -6.80
CA VAL A 8 0.96 -9.02 -5.77
C VAL A 8 0.18 -10.27 -6.17
N PRO A 9 -0.45 -10.36 -7.35
CA PRO A 9 -1.34 -11.48 -7.66
C PRO A 9 -0.59 -12.81 -7.73
N ARG A 10 -1.24 -13.89 -7.26
CA ARG A 10 -0.71 -15.26 -7.27
C ARG A 10 -1.73 -16.20 -7.88
N LEU A 11 -1.26 -17.14 -8.71
CA LEU A 11 -2.10 -18.16 -9.34
C LEU A 11 -2.24 -19.35 -8.39
N ASN A 12 -3.46 -19.81 -8.16
CA ASN A 12 -3.72 -21.09 -7.52
C ASN A 12 -3.66 -22.19 -8.60
N LYS A 13 -2.89 -23.25 -8.32
CA LYS A 13 -2.65 -24.36 -9.26
C LYS A 13 -3.85 -25.29 -9.40
N GLU A 14 -4.72 -25.34 -8.39
CA GLU A 14 -5.84 -26.29 -8.35
C GLU A 14 -7.00 -25.84 -9.25
N ASP A 15 -7.26 -24.53 -9.29
CA ASP A 15 -8.44 -23.97 -9.96
C ASP A 15 -8.10 -23.01 -11.10
N ASN A 16 -6.80 -22.79 -11.36
CA ASN A 16 -6.26 -21.85 -12.34
C ASN A 16 -6.77 -20.41 -12.19
N ARG A 17 -7.16 -20.00 -10.98
CA ARG A 17 -7.60 -18.62 -10.68
C ARG A 17 -6.54 -17.84 -9.93
N VAL A 18 -6.61 -16.52 -10.08
CA VAL A 18 -5.69 -15.59 -9.43
C VAL A 18 -6.32 -15.04 -8.17
N TYR A 19 -5.56 -15.05 -7.08
CA TYR A 19 -5.95 -14.50 -5.79
C TYR A 19 -4.99 -13.42 -5.32
N LYS A 20 -5.52 -12.49 -4.53
CA LYS A 20 -4.79 -11.41 -3.85
C LYS A 20 -5.64 -10.85 -2.71
N CYS A 21 -5.06 -9.94 -1.93
CA CYS A 21 -5.82 -9.14 -0.95
C CYS A 21 -7.06 -8.50 -1.61
N THR A 22 -8.20 -8.68 -0.94
CA THR A 22 -9.51 -8.13 -1.31
C THR A 22 -9.89 -6.90 -0.49
N LEU A 23 -9.00 -6.44 0.39
CA LEU A 23 -9.27 -5.41 1.39
C LEU A 23 -10.49 -5.77 2.28
N CYS A 24 -10.73 -7.06 2.50
CA CYS A 24 -11.90 -7.57 3.22
C CYS A 24 -13.22 -6.96 2.70
N VAL A 25 -13.41 -6.93 1.37
CA VAL A 25 -14.60 -6.37 0.73
C VAL A 25 -15.91 -6.89 1.34
N ASP A 26 -15.95 -8.16 1.73
CA ASP A 26 -17.06 -8.80 2.44
C ASP A 26 -17.39 -8.12 3.78
N ARG A 27 -16.37 -7.73 4.55
CA ARG A 27 -16.52 -7.03 5.85
C ARG A 27 -16.79 -5.55 5.65
N VAL A 28 -16.03 -4.91 4.77
CA VAL A 28 -16.12 -3.46 4.52
C VAL A 28 -17.48 -3.09 3.95
N SER A 29 -18.07 -3.94 3.09
CA SER A 29 -19.39 -3.69 2.50
C SER A 29 -20.53 -3.67 3.54
N VAL A 30 -20.32 -4.26 4.71
CA VAL A 30 -21.28 -4.26 5.83
C VAL A 30 -20.82 -3.35 6.99
N GLY A 31 -19.90 -2.42 6.73
CA GLY A 31 -19.44 -1.45 7.71
C GLY A 31 -18.45 -1.98 8.76
N GLN A 32 -17.88 -3.18 8.56
CA GLN A 32 -16.86 -3.73 9.44
C GLN A 32 -15.45 -3.45 8.91
N GLU A 33 -14.51 -3.22 9.81
CA GLU A 33 -13.10 -3.07 9.45
C GLU A 33 -12.45 -4.40 8.99
N PRO A 34 -11.39 -4.35 8.18
CA PRO A 34 -10.64 -5.53 7.75
C PRO A 34 -10.09 -6.36 8.90
N ALA A 35 -10.02 -7.67 8.71
CA ALA A 35 -9.57 -8.61 9.75
C ALA A 35 -8.12 -8.33 10.23
N CYS A 36 -7.21 -7.99 9.31
CA CYS A 36 -5.82 -7.66 9.64
C CYS A 36 -5.69 -6.34 10.41
N VAL A 37 -6.62 -5.40 10.22
CA VAL A 37 -6.68 -4.14 10.98
C VAL A 37 -7.10 -4.46 12.40
N LYS A 38 -8.24 -5.15 12.57
CA LYS A 38 -8.81 -5.50 13.87
C LYS A 38 -7.85 -6.28 14.77
N THR A 39 -7.07 -7.19 14.18
CA THR A 39 -6.18 -8.08 14.94
C THR A 39 -4.85 -7.43 15.35
N CYS A 40 -4.52 -6.25 14.82
CA CYS A 40 -3.19 -5.66 15.04
C CYS A 40 -3.01 -5.23 16.52
N PRO A 41 -2.15 -5.90 17.30
CA PRO A 41 -2.09 -5.69 18.75
C PRO A 41 -1.46 -4.33 19.12
N THR A 42 -0.55 -3.84 18.27
CA THR A 42 0.17 -2.59 18.48
C THR A 42 -0.50 -1.39 17.82
N GLY A 43 -1.59 -1.62 17.07
CA GLY A 43 -2.25 -0.57 16.29
C GLY A 43 -1.36 -0.01 15.17
N ALA A 44 -0.50 -0.84 14.56
CA ALA A 44 0.33 -0.42 13.43
C ALA A 44 -0.46 -0.27 12.12
N ILE A 45 -1.62 -0.91 12.02
CA ILE A 45 -2.50 -0.89 10.84
C ILE A 45 -3.77 -0.14 11.22
N HIS A 46 -4.06 0.93 10.48
CA HIS A 46 -5.27 1.74 10.65
C HIS A 46 -6.18 1.61 9.41
N PHE A 47 -7.47 1.85 9.59
CA PHE A 47 -8.47 1.81 8.54
C PHE A 47 -9.49 2.94 8.70
N GLY A 48 -9.91 3.51 7.58
CA GLY A 48 -10.86 4.61 7.54
C GLY A 48 -10.95 5.18 6.12
N THR A 49 -11.49 6.39 5.98
CA THR A 49 -11.49 7.04 4.67
C THR A 49 -10.07 7.41 4.25
N LYS A 50 -9.80 7.49 2.94
CA LYS A 50 -8.46 7.83 2.44
C LYS A 50 -7.96 9.18 2.98
N LYS A 51 -8.87 10.15 3.14
CA LYS A 51 -8.56 11.48 3.68
C LYS A 51 -8.11 11.39 5.13
N GLU A 52 -8.89 10.76 5.99
CA GLU A 52 -8.54 10.58 7.41
C GLU A 52 -7.23 9.80 7.57
N MET A 53 -7.01 8.76 6.75
CA MET A 53 -5.78 7.98 6.82
C MET A 53 -4.54 8.77 6.38
N LEU A 54 -4.67 9.75 5.48
CA LEU A 54 -3.58 10.67 5.15
C LEU A 54 -3.29 11.60 6.34
N GLU A 55 -4.31 12.14 6.99
CA GLU A 55 -4.14 12.99 8.18
C GLU A 55 -3.43 12.23 9.32
N VAL A 56 -3.87 11.01 9.63
CA VAL A 56 -3.23 10.13 10.62
C VAL A 56 -1.77 9.82 10.25
N ALA A 57 -1.51 9.58 8.96
CA ALA A 57 -0.17 9.29 8.47
C ALA A 57 0.77 10.51 8.59
N GLU A 58 0.29 11.71 8.26
CA GLU A 58 1.06 12.96 8.42
C GLU A 58 1.41 13.24 9.89
N GLU A 59 0.44 13.07 10.80
CA GLU A 59 0.70 13.17 12.24
C GLU A 59 1.78 12.18 12.70
N ARG A 60 1.74 10.95 12.19
CA ARG A 60 2.72 9.92 12.52
C ARG A 60 4.11 10.29 11.99
N VAL A 61 4.21 10.79 10.76
CA VAL A 61 5.45 11.28 10.17
C VAL A 61 6.03 12.43 11.00
N ALA A 62 5.22 13.40 11.41
CA ALA A 62 5.66 14.50 12.26
C ALA A 62 6.25 14.00 13.59
N LYS A 63 5.62 12.99 14.22
CA LYS A 63 6.13 12.34 15.43
C LYS A 63 7.45 11.61 15.18
N LEU A 64 7.61 10.94 14.04
CA LEU A 64 8.85 10.25 13.67
C LEU A 64 10.01 11.22 13.42
N LYS A 65 9.74 12.32 12.72
CA LYS A 65 10.75 13.39 12.49
C LYS A 65 11.26 13.97 13.79
N LYS A 66 10.37 14.23 14.77
CA LYS A 66 10.75 14.67 16.12
C LYS A 66 11.62 13.67 16.89
N ARG A 67 11.55 12.38 16.55
CA ARG A 67 12.36 11.31 17.15
C ARG A 67 13.71 11.08 16.44
N GLY A 68 14.05 11.90 15.44
CA GLY A 68 15.32 11.83 14.72
C GLY A 68 15.25 11.16 13.34
N TYR A 69 14.08 10.68 12.91
CA TYR A 69 13.90 10.14 11.55
C TYR A 69 13.64 11.26 10.54
N ALA A 70 14.71 11.94 10.11
CA ALA A 70 14.61 13.09 9.20
C ALA A 70 13.87 12.76 7.88
N ASN A 71 14.09 11.56 7.36
CA ASN A 71 13.53 11.09 6.08
C ASN A 71 12.23 10.29 6.26
N ALA A 72 11.56 10.38 7.42
CA ALA A 72 10.26 9.75 7.58
C ALA A 72 9.23 10.38 6.63
N GLY A 73 8.37 9.55 6.06
CA GLY A 73 7.41 9.99 5.05
C GLY A 73 6.32 8.96 4.75
N ILE A 74 5.33 9.39 3.98
CA ILE A 74 4.20 8.57 3.55
C ILE A 74 4.52 7.96 2.19
N TYR A 75 4.42 6.65 2.09
CA TYR A 75 4.48 5.92 0.83
C TYR A 75 3.08 5.80 0.22
N ASN A 76 2.78 6.72 -0.69
CA ASN A 76 1.55 6.77 -1.49
C ASN A 76 1.92 7.17 -2.94
N PRO A 77 2.42 6.21 -3.76
CA PRO A 77 3.14 6.54 -4.98
C PRO A 77 2.24 7.19 -6.04
N PRO A 78 2.54 8.43 -6.51
CA PRO A 78 1.71 9.13 -7.47
C PRO A 78 1.68 8.46 -8.84
N GLY A 79 2.73 7.71 -9.20
CA GLY A 79 2.80 7.00 -10.47
C GLY A 79 1.68 5.96 -10.68
N VAL A 80 0.91 5.57 -9.63
CA VAL A 80 -0.27 4.65 -9.74
C VAL A 80 -1.59 5.43 -9.67
N GLY A 81 -1.55 6.76 -9.54
CA GLY A 81 -2.69 7.54 -9.06
C GLY A 81 -2.88 7.47 -7.54
N GLY A 82 -1.82 7.07 -6.82
CA GLY A 82 -1.89 6.77 -5.38
C GLY A 82 -2.50 5.40 -5.08
N THR A 83 -2.41 4.97 -3.83
CA THR A 83 -2.86 3.66 -3.35
C THR A 83 -3.95 3.78 -2.29
N HIS A 84 -4.74 2.72 -2.13
CA HIS A 84 -5.72 2.57 -1.03
C HIS A 84 -5.13 1.80 0.17
N VAL A 85 -3.87 1.37 0.06
CA VAL A 85 -3.05 0.87 1.16
C VAL A 85 -1.76 1.68 1.12
N MET A 86 -1.51 2.45 2.17
CA MET A 86 -0.37 3.38 2.27
C MET A 86 0.49 2.97 3.46
N TYR A 87 1.77 3.33 3.43
CA TYR A 87 2.69 3.07 4.53
C TYR A 87 3.26 4.36 5.08
N VAL A 88 3.55 4.38 6.39
CA VAL A 88 4.43 5.38 6.99
C VAL A 88 5.80 4.72 7.18
N LEU A 89 6.80 5.24 6.49
CA LEU A 89 8.16 4.71 6.51
C LEU A 89 9.07 5.61 7.34
N HIS A 90 10.04 5.00 8.01
CA HIS A 90 11.11 5.73 8.72
C HIS A 90 12.12 6.32 7.74
N HIS A 91 12.35 5.60 6.62
CA HIS A 91 13.24 5.98 5.52
C HIS A 91 12.44 5.98 4.21
N ALA A 92 11.61 7.00 4.01
CA ALA A 92 10.80 7.12 2.80
C ALA A 92 11.65 7.47 1.55
N ASP A 93 12.88 7.92 1.74
CA ASP A 93 13.91 8.16 0.72
C ASP A 93 14.49 6.86 0.14
N GLN A 94 14.48 5.78 0.93
CA GLN A 94 15.03 4.47 0.62
C GLN A 94 14.00 3.35 0.88
N PRO A 95 12.84 3.36 0.19
CA PRO A 95 11.82 2.35 0.38
C PRO A 95 12.33 0.93 0.11
N GLU A 96 13.36 0.76 -0.72
CA GLU A 96 13.97 -0.53 -1.05
C GLU A 96 14.51 -1.28 0.18
N LEU A 97 14.86 -0.56 1.25
CA LEU A 97 15.24 -1.15 2.54
C LEU A 97 14.11 -2.02 3.14
N TYR A 98 12.85 -1.68 2.84
CA TYR A 98 11.67 -2.41 3.28
C TYR A 98 11.37 -3.57 2.34
N HIS A 99 12.28 -4.54 2.27
CA HIS A 99 12.15 -5.75 1.47
C HIS A 99 11.88 -5.48 -0.02
N LYS A 100 12.71 -4.62 -0.63
CA LYS A 100 12.65 -4.27 -2.06
C LYS A 100 11.33 -3.60 -2.46
N LEU A 101 10.73 -2.81 -1.56
CA LEU A 101 9.58 -1.97 -1.91
C LEU A 101 10.02 -0.99 -3.01
N PRO A 102 9.32 -0.94 -4.17
CA PRO A 102 9.73 -0.09 -5.28
C PRO A 102 9.67 1.40 -4.91
N LYS A 103 10.66 2.20 -5.29
CA LYS A 103 10.67 3.63 -4.98
C LYS A 103 9.64 4.44 -5.74
N GLU A 104 9.63 4.30 -7.06
CA GLU A 104 8.69 4.99 -7.93
C GLU A 104 8.04 3.98 -8.87
N PRO A 105 7.12 3.15 -8.37
CA PRO A 105 6.43 2.21 -9.23
C PRO A 105 5.65 3.03 -10.27
N GLN A 106 5.74 2.68 -11.56
CA GLN A 106 4.99 3.28 -12.69
C GLN A 106 4.52 2.22 -13.69
N ILE A 107 3.39 2.44 -14.40
CA ILE A 107 2.89 1.43 -15.35
C ILE A 107 3.93 1.34 -16.45
N ASP A 108 4.39 0.12 -16.72
CA ASP A 108 5.41 -0.11 -17.75
C ASP A 108 4.90 0.38 -19.11
N THR A 109 5.71 1.18 -19.78
CA THR A 109 5.35 1.83 -21.05
C THR A 109 4.96 0.82 -22.12
N SER A 110 5.59 -0.36 -22.16
CA SER A 110 5.23 -1.41 -23.12
C SER A 110 3.80 -1.92 -22.91
N ILE A 111 3.34 -1.93 -21.66
CA ILE A 111 2.00 -2.39 -21.28
C ILE A 111 0.97 -1.30 -21.53
N SER A 112 1.31 -0.04 -21.27
CA SER A 112 0.47 1.11 -21.60
C SER A 112 0.23 1.18 -23.12
N LEU A 113 1.31 1.09 -23.91
CA LEU A 113 1.25 1.03 -25.38
C LEU A 113 0.41 -0.14 -25.88
N TRP A 114 0.62 -1.34 -25.35
CA TRP A 114 -0.15 -2.53 -25.74
C TRP A 114 -1.65 -2.40 -25.42
N LYS A 115 -1.99 -1.80 -24.27
CA LYS A 115 -3.38 -1.61 -23.84
C LYS A 115 -4.03 -0.34 -24.39
N GLY A 116 -3.32 0.44 -25.22
CA GLY A 116 -3.83 1.66 -25.84
C GLY A 116 -4.21 2.74 -24.83
N ARG A 117 -3.49 2.83 -23.70
CA ARG A 117 -3.75 3.80 -22.63
C ARG A 117 -2.55 4.71 -22.39
#